data_AF-A0A525VG01-F1
#
_entry.id   AF-A0A525VG01-F1
#
_cell.length_a   1.000
_cell.length_b   1.000
_cell.length_c   1.000
_cell.angle_alpha   90.00
_cell.angle_beta   90.00
_cell.angle_gamma   90.00
#
_symmetry.space_group_name_H-M   'P 1'
#
loop_
_entity.id
_entity.type
_entity.pdbx_description
1 polymer ?
#
loop_
_entity_poly.entity_id
_entity_poly.type
_entity_poly.pdbx_seq_one_letter_code
_entity_poly.pdbx_strand_id
1 'polypeptide(L)'
;MKDIPPSVLMKFAEIAKDSNLKIANPGEKFQVTDVIWEKGLPSRRLIFGGISKDYCLIHYERGGYARSYNVIVFKLSAKSADFLWGGTRFNKIRDLSELRELIRADDLDDSRPYYW
;
A
#
# COMPACT_ATOMS: atom_id res chain seq x y z
N MET A 1 -3.04 9.59 9.43
CA MET A 1 -3.32 8.14 9.45
C MET A 1 -4.75 7.84 9.94
N LYS A 2 -5.66 8.84 10.00
CA LYS A 2 -6.91 8.73 10.77
C LYS A 2 -8.00 7.86 10.13
N ASP A 3 -7.86 7.47 8.86
CA ASP A 3 -8.98 6.91 8.08
C ASP A 3 -8.79 5.47 7.60
N ILE A 4 -7.66 4.81 7.92
CA ILE A 4 -7.45 3.39 7.60
C ILE A 4 -7.95 2.54 8.78
N PRO A 5 -8.89 1.59 8.58
CA PRO A 5 -9.39 0.75 9.66
C PRO A 5 -8.27 -0.04 10.36
N PRO A 6 -8.32 -0.19 11.69
CA PRO A 6 -7.32 -0.98 12.42
C PRO A 6 -7.20 -2.42 11.91
N SER A 7 -8.32 -3.05 11.51
CA SER A 7 -8.32 -4.39 10.91
C SER A 7 -7.51 -4.47 9.62
N VAL A 8 -7.58 -3.43 8.79
CA VAL A 8 -6.79 -3.31 7.56
C VAL A 8 -5.31 -3.15 7.89
N LEU A 9 -4.95 -2.30 8.85
CA LEU A 9 -3.55 -2.13 9.26
C LEU A 9 -2.95 -3.42 9.82
N MET A 10 -3.70 -4.18 10.63
CA MET A 10 -3.27 -5.49 11.13
C MET A 10 -3.04 -6.48 10.00
N LYS A 11 -4.00 -6.60 9.07
CA LYS A 11 -3.86 -7.51 7.95
C LYS A 11 -2.72 -7.09 7.01
N PHE A 12 -2.54 -5.79 6.80
CA PHE A 12 -1.43 -5.27 6.01
C PHE A 12 -0.08 -5.58 6.68
N ALA A 13 0.05 -5.41 8.00
CA ALA A 13 1.26 -5.76 8.74
C ALA A 13 1.64 -7.24 8.59
N GLU A 14 0.64 -8.14 8.64
CA GLU A 14 0.81 -9.58 8.42
C GLU A 14 1.35 -9.87 7.01
N ILE A 15 0.70 -9.33 5.98
CA ILE A 15 1.06 -9.53 4.58
C ILE A 15 2.45 -8.96 4.25
N ALA A 16 2.75 -7.79 4.82
CA ALA A 16 4.03 -7.10 4.68
C ALA A 16 5.16 -7.73 5.51
N LYS A 17 4.85 -8.74 6.36
CA LYS A 17 5.77 -9.34 7.33
C LYS A 17 6.47 -8.29 8.21
N ASP A 18 5.73 -7.26 8.60
CA ASP A 18 6.22 -6.10 9.33
C ASP A 18 5.29 -5.85 10.52
N SER A 19 5.60 -6.45 11.67
CA SER A 19 4.78 -6.36 12.89
C SER A 19 4.72 -4.95 13.48
N ASN A 20 5.59 -4.04 13.04
CA ASN A 20 5.61 -2.64 13.44
C ASN A 20 5.30 -1.74 12.23
N LEU A 21 4.40 -2.20 11.34
CA LEU A 21 4.03 -1.49 10.13
C LEU A 21 3.74 -0.01 10.42
N LYS A 22 4.57 0.85 9.85
CA LYS A 22 4.36 2.29 9.80
C LYS A 22 4.19 2.73 8.36
N ILE A 23 3.20 3.60 8.15
CA ILE A 23 2.98 4.26 6.87
C ILE A 23 2.84 5.76 7.11
N ALA A 24 3.72 6.54 6.48
CA ALA A 24 3.67 8.00 6.51
C ALA A 24 2.42 8.50 5.75
N ASN A 25 1.88 9.67 6.13
CA ASN A 25 0.78 10.29 5.39
C ASN A 25 1.28 10.83 4.03
N PRO A 26 0.38 11.12 3.09
CA PRO A 26 0.75 11.74 1.83
C PRO A 26 1.55 13.03 2.06
N GLY A 27 2.72 13.13 1.42
CA GLY A 27 3.62 14.29 1.54
C GLY A 27 4.57 14.28 2.75
N GLU A 28 4.36 13.42 3.75
CA GLU A 28 5.27 13.34 4.91
C GLU A 28 6.63 12.69 4.56
N LYS A 29 7.63 12.90 5.42
CA LYS A 29 8.92 12.24 5.29
C LYS A 29 8.77 10.72 5.50
N PHE A 30 9.52 9.95 4.71
CA PHE A 30 9.65 8.51 4.85
C PHE A 30 11.04 8.09 4.39
N GLN A 31 11.43 6.86 4.74
CA GLN A 31 12.71 6.27 4.39
C GLN A 31 12.68 5.81 2.93
N VAL A 32 13.25 6.63 2.03
CA VAL A 32 13.21 6.40 0.56
C VAL A 32 14.12 5.25 0.12
N THR A 33 15.29 5.13 0.74
CA THR A 33 16.31 4.12 0.41
C THR A 33 16.44 3.10 1.53
N ASP A 34 17.05 1.96 1.25
CA ASP A 34 17.49 1.00 2.27
C ASP A 34 18.59 1.55 3.19
N VAL A 35 19.37 2.54 2.73
CA VAL A 35 20.34 3.28 3.55
C VAL A 35 19.63 4.21 4.54
N ILE A 36 19.75 3.94 5.85
CA ILE A 36 19.08 4.69 6.92
C ILE A 36 19.91 5.91 7.34
N TRP A 37 19.43 7.10 6.99
CA TRP A 37 20.02 8.39 7.42
C TRP A 37 19.34 8.96 8.66
N GLU A 38 18.00 8.94 8.69
CA GLU A 38 17.17 9.40 9.81
C GLU A 38 16.49 8.18 10.45
N LYS A 39 16.81 7.88 11.72
CA LYS A 39 16.22 6.73 12.42
C LYS A 39 14.73 6.97 12.69
N GLY A 40 13.94 5.90 12.55
CA GLY A 40 12.53 5.89 12.96
C GLY A 40 11.53 6.36 11.90
N LEU A 41 11.99 6.78 10.72
CA LEU A 41 11.10 7.06 9.59
C LEU A 41 10.39 5.78 9.10
N PRO A 42 9.10 5.87 8.72
CA PRO A 42 8.41 4.77 8.05
C PRO A 42 9.10 4.38 6.73
N SER A 43 9.12 3.09 6.38
CA SER A 43 9.60 2.62 5.07
C SER A 43 8.58 2.77 3.94
N ARG A 44 7.33 3.11 4.30
CA ARG A 44 6.19 3.24 3.40
C ARG A 44 5.53 4.60 3.56
N ARG A 45 5.00 5.15 2.46
CA ARG A 45 4.21 6.39 2.47
C ARG A 45 2.93 6.21 1.67
N LEU A 46 1.80 6.61 2.25
CA LEU A 46 0.52 6.63 1.57
C LEU A 46 0.57 7.65 0.42
N ILE A 47 0.07 7.25 -0.74
CA ILE A 47 -0.11 8.14 -1.89
C ILE A 47 -1.56 8.58 -1.95
N PHE A 48 -2.48 7.62 -2.09
CA PHE A 48 -3.91 7.82 -1.96
C PHE A 48 -4.56 6.52 -1.46
N GLY A 49 -5.80 6.62 -0.99
CA GLY A 49 -6.58 5.46 -0.60
C GLY A 49 -8.06 5.77 -0.72
N GLY A 50 -8.87 4.72 -0.59
CA GLY A 50 -10.32 4.84 -0.59
C GLY A 50 -10.92 3.78 0.31
N ILE A 51 -12.02 4.13 0.99
CA ILE A 51 -12.78 3.19 1.79
C ILE A 51 -14.24 3.24 1.36
N SER A 52 -14.83 2.05 1.27
CA SER A 52 -16.25 1.83 1.07
C SER A 52 -16.76 0.89 2.16
N LYS A 53 -18.04 0.52 2.12
CA LYS A 53 -18.61 -0.45 3.05
C LYS A 53 -17.88 -1.79 3.01
N ASP A 54 -17.52 -2.25 1.81
CA ASP A 54 -17.05 -3.63 1.60
C ASP A 54 -15.56 -3.71 1.24
N TYR A 55 -14.91 -2.59 0.93
CA TYR A 55 -13.53 -2.56 0.45
C TYR A 55 -12.72 -1.40 1.01
N CYS A 56 -11.44 -1.65 1.25
CA CYS A 56 -10.43 -0.63 1.52
C CYS A 56 -9.28 -0.76 0.51
N LEU A 57 -8.96 0.34 -0.16
CA LEU A 57 -7.86 0.44 -1.12
C LEU A 57 -6.76 1.32 -0.56
N ILE A 58 -5.52 0.83 -0.65
CA ILE A 58 -4.31 1.55 -0.24
C ILE A 58 -3.35 1.58 -1.42
N HIS A 59 -3.06 2.77 -1.95
CA HIS A 59 -1.93 2.99 -2.83
C HIS A 59 -0.79 3.65 -2.04
N TYR A 60 0.37 3.01 -2.01
CA TYR A 60 1.52 3.47 -1.25
C TYR A 60 2.81 3.28 -2.03
N GLU A 61 3.81 4.07 -1.68
CA GLU A 61 5.18 3.81 -2.09
C GLU A 61 5.98 3.19 -0.96
N ARG A 62 6.96 2.38 -1.35
CA ARG A 62 7.88 1.71 -0.46
C ARG A 62 9.31 2.06 -0.87
N GLY A 63 10.11 2.47 0.11
CA GLY A 63 11.54 2.66 -0.08
C GLY A 63 12.32 1.34 -0.02
N GLY A 64 13.60 1.40 -0.37
CA GLY A 64 14.49 0.24 -0.42
C GLY A 64 15.56 0.41 -1.48
N TYR A 65 16.19 -0.69 -1.89
CA TYR A 65 17.15 -0.70 -3.00
C TYR A 65 16.53 -0.16 -4.30
N ALA A 66 15.30 -0.58 -4.59
CA ALA A 66 14.46 0.01 -5.62
C ALA A 66 13.16 0.52 -4.98
N ARG A 67 12.79 1.77 -5.30
CA ARG A 67 11.50 2.34 -4.90
C ARG A 67 10.38 1.67 -5.68
N SER A 68 9.35 1.22 -4.99
CA SER A 68 8.17 0.59 -5.60
C SER A 68 6.89 1.33 -5.23
N TYR A 69 5.90 1.18 -6.10
CA TYR A 69 4.57 1.76 -5.98
C TYR A 69 3.56 0.62 -5.99
N ASN A 70 2.88 0.45 -4.87
CA ASN A 70 2.10 -0.74 -4.58
C ASN A 70 0.63 -0.35 -4.39
N VAL A 71 -0.28 -1.20 -4.84
CA VAL A 71 -1.72 -1.09 -4.58
C VAL A 71 -2.14 -2.36 -3.88
N ILE A 72 -2.85 -2.23 -2.76
CA ILE A 72 -3.48 -3.35 -2.07
C ILE A 72 -4.95 -3.03 -1.87
N VAL A 73 -5.80 -4.02 -2.14
CA VAL A 73 -7.23 -4.00 -1.89
C VAL A 73 -7.55 -5.05 -0.84
N PHE A 74 -8.26 -4.60 0.20
CA PHE A 74 -8.80 -5.45 1.24
C PHE A 74 -10.31 -5.54 1.08
N LYS A 75 -10.84 -6.75 1.25
CA LYS A 75 -12.26 -6.96 1.50
C LYS A 75 -12.53 -6.76 2.99
N LEU A 76 -13.52 -5.94 3.31
CA LEU A 76 -13.93 -5.64 4.68
C LEU A 76 -15.07 -6.56 5.12
N SER A 77 -15.02 -6.96 6.38
CA SER A 77 -16.14 -7.59 7.10
C SER A 77 -16.46 -6.77 8.35
N ALA A 78 -17.50 -7.17 9.08
CA ALA A 78 -17.87 -6.49 10.34
C ALA A 78 -16.73 -6.42 11.37
N LYS A 79 -15.75 -7.34 11.31
CA LYS A 79 -14.67 -7.43 12.32
C LYS A 79 -13.27 -7.65 11.74
N SER A 80 -13.15 -7.93 10.45
CA SER A 80 -11.86 -8.27 9.81
C SER A 80 -11.66 -7.52 8.50
N ALA A 81 -10.42 -7.61 8.01
CA ALA A 81 -10.06 -7.26 6.65
C ALA A 81 -9.26 -8.43 6.09
N ASP A 82 -9.57 -8.83 4.86
CA ASP A 82 -8.89 -9.90 4.15
C ASP A 82 -8.24 -9.34 2.89
N PHE A 83 -7.04 -9.84 2.55
CA PHE A 83 -6.42 -9.52 1.26
C PHE A 83 -7.33 -10.00 0.13
N LEU A 84 -7.67 -9.09 -0.78
CA LEU A 84 -8.45 -9.42 -1.95
C LEU A 84 -7.59 -9.47 -3.20
N TRP A 85 -6.77 -8.44 -3.41
CA TRP A 85 -6.02 -8.23 -4.63
C TRP A 85 -4.93 -7.18 -4.40
N GLY A 86 -3.90 -7.16 -5.24
CA GLY A 86 -2.99 -6.04 -5.31
C GLY A 86 -2.04 -6.13 -6.50
N GLY A 87 -1.30 -5.05 -6.75
CA GLY A 87 -0.23 -5.04 -7.75
C GLY A 87 0.91 -4.10 -7.40
N THR A 88 2.04 -4.26 -8.08
CA THR A 88 3.27 -3.48 -7.87
C THR A 88 3.78 -2.89 -9.18
N ARG A 89 4.23 -1.63 -9.16
CA ARG A 89 4.89 -0.95 -10.28
C ARG A 89 6.14 -0.18 -9.85
N PHE A 90 6.93 0.21 -10.84
CA PHE A 90 8.07 1.13 -10.66
C PHE A 90 7.70 2.61 -10.81
N ASN A 91 6.49 2.91 -11.29
CA ASN A 91 5.99 4.27 -11.46
C ASN A 91 4.75 4.51 -10.60
N LYS A 92 4.67 5.73 -10.07
CA LYS A 92 3.53 6.22 -9.28
C LYS A 92 2.25 6.18 -10.11
N ILE A 93 1.16 5.72 -9.50
CA ILE A 93 -0.19 5.88 -10.06
C ILE A 93 -0.75 7.21 -9.54
N ARG A 94 -1.21 8.05 -10.46
CA ARG A 94 -1.62 9.44 -10.21
C ARG A 94 -2.93 9.51 -9.45
N ASP A 95 -3.91 8.72 -9.90
CA ASP A 95 -5.27 8.76 -9.39
C ASP A 95 -6.03 7.44 -9.66
N LEU A 96 -7.30 7.42 -9.24
CA LEU A 96 -8.18 6.27 -9.43
C LEU A 96 -8.55 6.02 -10.90
N SER A 97 -8.53 7.03 -11.77
CA SER A 97 -8.82 6.85 -13.20
C SER A 97 -7.70 6.05 -13.85
N GLU A 98 -6.46 6.48 -13.64
CA GLU A 98 -5.29 5.76 -14.14
C GLU A 98 -5.19 4.35 -13.57
N LEU A 99 -5.50 4.16 -12.28
CA LEU A 99 -5.55 2.81 -11.69
C LEU A 99 -6.52 1.88 -12.45
N ARG A 100 -7.72 2.39 -12.77
CA ARG A 100 -8.74 1.59 -13.48
C ARG A 100 -8.32 1.26 -14.90
N GLU A 101 -7.64 2.18 -15.58
CA GLU A 101 -7.08 1.94 -16.91
C GLU A 101 -6.00 0.85 -16.88
N LEU A 102 -5.07 0.92 -15.92
CA LEU A 102 -4.00 -0.08 -15.75
C LEU A 102 -4.55 -1.49 -15.48
N ILE A 103 -5.54 -1.62 -14.61
CA ILE A 103 -6.18 -2.91 -14.33
C ILE A 103 -6.89 -3.45 -15.58
N ARG A 104 -7.58 -2.61 -16.35
CA ARG A 104 -8.26 -3.03 -17.59
C ARG A 104 -7.30 -3.46 -18.69
N ALA A 105 -6.11 -2.86 -18.71
CA ALA A 105 -5.05 -3.15 -19.68
C ALA A 105 -4.19 -4.37 -19.29
N ASP A 106 -4.43 -4.98 -18.13
CA ASP A 106 -3.58 -6.05 -17.56
C ASP A 106 -2.13 -5.59 -17.27
N ASP A 107 -1.92 -4.27 -17.15
CA ASP A 107 -0.63 -3.63 -16.86
C ASP A 107 -0.35 -3.53 -15.34
N LEU A 108 -1.31 -3.96 -14.53
CA LEU A 108 -1.24 -4.08 -13.08
C LEU A 108 -2.08 -5.28 -12.66
N ASP A 109 -1.42 -6.35 -12.24
CA ASP A 109 -2.02 -7.62 -11.82
C ASP A 109 -1.44 -8.12 -10.49
N ASP A 110 -1.94 -9.26 -10.03
CA ASP A 110 -1.51 -9.97 -8.83
C ASP A 110 -0.72 -11.26 -9.15
N SER A 111 -0.20 -11.39 -10.39
CA SER A 111 0.47 -12.61 -10.87
C SER A 111 1.90 -12.76 -10.34
N ARG A 112 2.52 -11.68 -9.88
CA ARG A 112 3.90 -11.67 -9.39
C ARG A 112 3.97 -11.96 -7.89
N PRO A 113 4.95 -12.77 -7.43
CA PRO A 113 5.14 -13.02 -6.01
C PRO A 113 5.38 -11.71 -5.28
N TYR A 114 4.60 -11.50 -4.24
CA TYR A 114 4.44 -10.19 -3.64
C TYR A 114 5.63 -9.78 -2.75
N TYR A 115 6.05 -8.52 -2.88
CA TYR A 115 7.02 -7.87 -1.99
C TYR A 115 6.37 -6.65 -1.30
N TRP A 116 5.33 -6.89 -0.49
CA TRP A 116 4.54 -5.84 0.17
C TRP A 116 5.28 -5.02 1.25
#